data_AF-A0A944V245-F1
#
_entry.id   AF-A0A944V245-F1
#
_cell.length_a   1.000
_cell.length_b   1.000
_cell.length_c   1.000
_cell.angle_alpha   90.00
_cell.angle_beta   90.00
_cell.angle_gamma   90.00
#
_symmetry.space_group_name_H-M   'P 1'
#
loop_
_entity.id
_entity.type
_entity.pdbx_description
1 polymer ?
#
loop_
_entity_poly.entity_id
_entity_poly.type
_entity_poly.pdbx_seq_one_letter_code
_entity_poly.pdbx_strand_id
1 'polypeptide(L)'
;MKNLLKKSEEQRLATLSVLSDLNAASRILKAEVSERMKAEEKLKKRMSELEIFNEVTVGRELKINDIRKEVNDLLEKTGRKKKYEVVE
;
A
#
# COMPACT_ATOMS: atom_id res chain seq x y z
N MET A 1 45.30 40.60 -18.81
CA MET A 1 44.32 39.93 -19.69
C MET A 1 44.34 38.41 -19.56
N LYS A 2 45.48 37.71 -19.72
CA LYS A 2 45.58 36.23 -19.60
C LYS A 2 45.08 35.64 -18.27
N ASN A 3 45.29 36.35 -17.15
CA ASN A 3 44.87 35.87 -15.82
C ASN A 3 43.34 35.89 -15.60
N LEU A 4 42.63 36.85 -16.24
CA LEU A 4 41.18 36.94 -16.18
C LEU A 4 40.51 35.84 -17.00
N LEU A 5 41.09 35.51 -18.15
CA LEU A 5 40.66 34.39 -19.01
C LEU A 5 40.81 33.05 -18.29
N LYS A 6 41.96 32.80 -17.64
CA LYS A 6 42.20 31.57 -16.88
C LYS A 6 41.18 31.39 -15.73
N LYS A 7 40.92 32.45 -14.97
CA LYS A 7 39.92 32.44 -13.88
C LYS A 7 38.49 32.17 -14.39
N SER A 8 38.15 32.70 -15.57
CA SER A 8 36.86 32.46 -16.23
C SER A 8 36.70 31.00 -16.69
N GLU A 9 37.77 30.41 -17.25
CA GLU A 9 37.77 29.00 -17.63
C GLU A 9 37.65 28.05 -16.42
N GLU A 10 38.36 28.33 -15.34
CA GLU A 10 38.26 27.59 -14.08
C GLU A 10 36.82 27.64 -13.51
N GLN A 11 36.18 28.81 -13.52
CA GLN A 11 34.77 28.96 -13.14
C GLN A 11 33.83 28.19 -14.07
N ARG A 12 34.08 28.17 -15.39
CA ARG A 12 33.27 27.42 -16.34
C ARG A 12 33.37 25.91 -16.10
N LEU A 13 34.57 25.41 -15.84
CA LEU A 13 34.81 23.99 -15.53
C LEU A 13 34.13 23.58 -14.22
N ALA A 14 34.24 24.40 -13.17
CA ALA A 14 33.54 24.18 -11.91
C ALA A 14 32.02 24.15 -12.09
N THR A 15 31.47 25.08 -12.88
CA THR A 15 30.03 25.15 -13.17
C THR A 15 29.54 23.91 -13.94
N LEU A 16 30.31 23.43 -14.92
CA LEU A 16 29.99 22.22 -15.67
C LEU A 16 29.96 20.97 -14.77
N SER A 17 30.93 20.85 -13.85
CA SER A 17 30.97 19.75 -12.87
C SER A 17 29.75 19.76 -11.94
N VAL A 18 29.41 20.92 -11.37
CA VAL A 18 28.22 21.04 -10.49
C VAL A 18 26.95 20.70 -11.26
N LEU A 19 26.83 21.14 -12.52
CA LEU A 19 25.67 20.83 -13.36
C LEU A 19 25.56 19.32 -13.66
N SER A 20 26.68 18.62 -13.89
CA SER A 20 26.65 17.17 -14.09
C SER A 20 26.21 16.43 -12.84
N ASP A 21 26.71 16.84 -11.66
CA ASP A 21 26.38 16.22 -10.38
C ASP A 21 24.91 16.44 -10.04
N LEU A 22 24.40 17.65 -10.26
CA LEU A 22 22.98 17.97 -10.06
C LEU A 22 22.08 17.14 -10.99
N ASN A 23 22.48 16.96 -12.25
CA ASN A 23 21.75 16.13 -13.19
C ASN A 23 21.77 14.65 -12.80
N ALA A 24 22.88 14.16 -12.24
CA ALA A 24 22.97 12.79 -11.72
C ALA A 24 22.05 12.61 -10.50
N ALA A 25 22.10 13.53 -9.53
CA ALA A 25 21.23 13.52 -8.36
C ALA A 25 19.75 13.61 -8.74
N SER A 26 19.39 14.46 -9.71
CA SER A 26 18.01 14.58 -10.21
C SER A 26 17.51 13.28 -10.84
N ARG A 27 18.36 12.56 -11.58
CA ARG A 27 18.00 11.24 -12.13
C ARG A 27 17.76 10.20 -11.04
N ILE A 28 18.62 10.16 -10.02
CA ILE A 28 18.47 9.26 -8.88
C ILE A 28 17.15 9.54 -8.14
N LEU A 29 16.88 10.82 -7.83
CA LEU A 29 15.65 11.22 -7.17
C LEU A 29 14.40 10.84 -7.97
N LYS A 30 14.42 11.06 -9.30
CA LYS A 30 13.30 10.65 -10.16
C LYS A 30 13.07 9.15 -10.14
N ALA A 31 14.14 8.35 -10.15
CA ALA A 31 14.03 6.89 -10.06
C ALA A 31 13.45 6.46 -8.71
N GLU A 32 13.96 7.01 -7.60
CA GLU A 32 13.47 6.72 -6.25
C GLU A 32 11.99 7.07 -6.08
N VAL A 33 11.57 8.25 -6.56
CA VAL A 33 10.15 8.65 -6.55
C VAL A 33 9.29 7.71 -7.38
N SER A 34 9.75 7.30 -8.57
CA SER A 34 9.03 6.36 -9.42
C SER A 34 8.85 5.00 -8.73
N GLU A 35 9.88 4.47 -8.08
CA GLU A 35 9.78 3.21 -7.35
C GLU A 35 8.83 3.31 -6.14
N ARG A 36 8.85 4.42 -5.42
CA ARG A 36 7.89 4.67 -4.32
C ARG A 36 6.46 4.73 -4.81
N MET A 37 6.20 5.41 -5.93
CA MET A 37 4.86 5.49 -6.52
C MET A 37 4.33 4.11 -6.91
N LYS A 38 5.17 3.26 -7.54
CA LYS A 38 4.79 1.88 -7.88
C LYS A 38 4.50 1.03 -6.64
N ALA A 39 5.30 1.18 -5.59
CA ALA A 39 5.09 0.47 -4.33
C ALA A 39 3.78 0.90 -3.65
N GLU A 40 3.49 2.21 -3.65
CA GLU A 40 2.25 2.77 -3.13
C GLU A 40 1.03 2.25 -3.91
N GLU A 41 1.08 2.26 -5.24
CA GLU A 41 0.00 1.74 -6.08
C GLU A 41 -0.26 0.25 -5.82
N LYS A 42 0.80 -0.54 -5.71
CA LYS A 42 0.70 -1.96 -5.34
C LYS A 42 0.07 -2.15 -3.97
N LEU A 43 0.44 -1.33 -2.99
CA LEU A 43 -0.13 -1.39 -1.64
C LEU A 43 -1.61 -1.03 -1.65
N LYS A 44 -2.00 0.06 -2.34
CA LYS A 44 -3.41 0.47 -2.48
C LYS A 44 -4.26 -0.62 -3.11
N LYS A 45 -3.76 -1.28 -4.16
CA LYS A 45 -4.47 -2.40 -4.78
C LYS A 45 -4.70 -3.55 -3.80
N ARG A 46 -3.69 -3.93 -3.03
CA ARG A 46 -3.82 -4.99 -2.01
C ARG A 46 -4.78 -4.60 -0.88
N MET A 47 -4.76 -3.34 -0.45
CA MET A 47 -5.71 -2.86 0.55
C MET A 47 -7.14 -2.93 0.04
N SER A 48 -7.40 -2.49 -1.19
CA SER A 48 -8.74 -2.58 -1.79
C SER A 48 -9.21 -4.03 -1.92
N GLU A 49 -8.34 -4.96 -2.33
CA GLU A 49 -8.64 -6.40 -2.36
C GLU A 49 -9.02 -6.92 -0.96
N LEU A 50 -8.30 -6.49 0.08
CA LEU A 50 -8.57 -6.86 1.48
C LEU A 50 -9.87 -6.25 2.02
N GLU A 51 -10.18 -5.00 1.67
CA GLU A 51 -11.42 -4.33 2.05
C GLU A 51 -12.63 -5.05 1.46
N ILE A 52 -12.60 -5.35 0.16
CA ILE A 52 -13.66 -6.14 -0.50
C ILE A 52 -13.81 -7.52 0.16
N PHE A 53 -12.68 -8.19 0.44
CA PHE A 53 -12.72 -9.48 1.11
C PHE A 53 -13.34 -9.38 2.50
N ASN A 54 -12.97 -8.35 3.27
CA ASN A 54 -13.49 -8.11 4.61
C ASN A 54 -15.00 -7.85 4.57
N GLU A 55 -15.47 -6.95 3.71
CA GLU A 55 -16.90 -6.64 3.55
C GLU A 55 -17.73 -7.89 3.24
N VAL A 56 -17.25 -8.71 2.29
CA VAL A 56 -17.91 -9.97 1.93
C VAL A 56 -17.88 -10.99 3.07
N THR A 57 -16.80 -11.04 3.85
CA THR A 57 -16.62 -12.04 4.90
C THR A 57 -17.39 -11.68 6.17
N VAL A 58 -17.46 -10.41 6.55
CA VAL A 58 -18.25 -9.95 7.71
C VAL A 58 -19.73 -10.28 7.51
N GLY A 59 -20.28 -9.97 6.33
CA GLY A 59 -21.66 -10.33 6.01
C GLY A 59 -21.92 -11.84 6.07
N ARG A 60 -20.95 -12.65 5.64
CA ARG A 60 -21.03 -14.11 5.74
C ARG A 60 -21.01 -14.58 7.19
N GLU A 61 -20.12 -14.06 8.03
CA GLU A 61 -20.05 -14.49 9.43
C GLU A 61 -21.33 -14.14 10.19
N LEU A 62 -21.88 -12.95 9.97
CA LEU A 62 -23.19 -12.57 10.52
C LEU A 62 -24.28 -13.55 10.10
N LYS A 63 -24.34 -13.89 8.80
CA LYS A 63 -25.34 -14.83 8.29
C LYS A 63 -25.14 -16.25 8.84
N ILE A 64 -23.90 -16.71 8.97
CA ILE A 64 -23.59 -18.00 9.57
C ILE A 64 -24.07 -18.00 11.03
N ASN A 65 -23.87 -16.90 11.76
CA ASN A 65 -24.28 -16.80 13.14
C ASN A 65 -25.81 -16.87 13.31
N ASP A 66 -26.57 -16.21 12.43
CA ASP A 66 -28.03 -16.33 12.39
C ASP A 66 -28.46 -17.78 12.11
N ILE A 67 -27.79 -18.46 11.18
CA ILE A 67 -28.07 -19.87 10.89
C ILE A 67 -27.76 -20.75 12.11
N ARG A 68 -26.68 -20.49 12.84
CA ARG A 68 -26.36 -21.22 14.09
C ARG A 68 -27.48 -21.06 15.13
N LYS A 69 -28.05 -19.86 15.26
CA LYS A 69 -29.22 -19.60 16.11
C LYS A 69 -30.44 -20.40 15.66
N GLU A 70 -30.82 -20.28 14.38
CA GLU A 70 -31.99 -20.98 13.81
C GLU A 70 -31.89 -22.50 14.00
N VAL A 71 -30.72 -23.10 13.75
CA VAL A 71 -30.54 -24.54 13.92
C VAL A 71 -30.61 -24.96 15.38
N ASN A 72 -30.03 -24.18 16.30
CA ASN A 72 -30.13 -24.45 17.73
C ASN A 72 -31.59 -24.41 18.21
N ASP A 73 -32.37 -23.43 17.76
CA ASP A 73 -33.79 -23.32 18.10
C ASP A 73 -34.59 -24.52 17.59
N LEU A 74 -34.28 -25.00 16.37
CA LEU A 74 -34.87 -26.22 15.82
C LEU A 74 -34.48 -27.48 16.59
N LEU A 75 -33.23 -27.57 17.05
CA LEU A 75 -32.77 -28.67 17.90
C LEU A 75 -33.55 -28.70 19.21
N GLU A 76 -33.70 -27.56 19.88
CA GLU A 76 -34.45 -27.48 21.13
C GLU A 76 -35.93 -27.84 20.95
N LYS A 77 -36.57 -27.33 19.90
CA LYS A 77 -37.96 -27.67 19.55
C LYS A 77 -38.17 -29.16 19.29
N THR A 78 -37.13 -29.89 18.92
CA THR A 78 -37.15 -31.35 18.70
C THR A 78 -36.62 -32.14 19.90
N GLY A 79 -36.43 -31.51 21.06
CA GLY A 79 -35.95 -32.14 22.29
C GLY A 79 -34.46 -32.46 22.29
N ARG A 80 -33.69 -31.92 21.33
CA ARG A 80 -32.25 -32.10 21.22
C ARG A 80 -31.53 -30.91 21.85
N LYS A 81 -30.31 -31.15 22.34
CA LYS A 81 -29.45 -30.09 22.89
C LYS A 81 -28.91 -29.22 21.75
N LYS A 82 -28.67 -27.92 22.05
CA LYS A 82 -27.95 -27.00 21.15
C LYS A 82 -26.61 -27.60 20.73
N LYS A 83 -26.21 -27.33 19.49
CA LYS A 83 -24.98 -27.88 18.88
C LYS A 83 -23.96 -26.80 18.55
N TYR A 84 -24.41 -25.59 18.21
CA TYR A 84 -23.54 -24.54 17.71
C TYR A 84 -23.35 -23.43 18.74
N GLU A 85 -22.14 -22.91 18.83
CA GLU A 85 -21.85 -21.69 19.57
C GLU A 85 -22.22 -20.47 18.71
N VAL A 86 -22.91 -19.50 19.31
CA VAL A 86 -23.31 -18.26 18.65
C VAL A 86 -22.35 -17.18 19.14
N VAL A 87 -21.63 -16.57 18.21
CA VAL A 87 -20.59 -15.56 18.49
C VAL A 87 -21.19 -14.18 18.24
N GLU A 88 -21.06 -13.24 19.18
CA GLU A 88 -21.55 -11.86 19.01
C GLU A 88 -20.62 -11.01 18.12
#